data_AF-A0A7J0F9G4-F1
#
_entry.id   AF-A0A7J0F9G4-F1
#
_cell.length_a   1.000
_cell.length_b   1.000
_cell.length_c   1.000
_cell.angle_alpha   90.00
_cell.angle_beta   90.00
_cell.angle_gamma   90.00
#
_symmetry.space_group_name_H-M   'P 1'
#
loop_
_entity.id
_entity.type
_entity.pdbx_description
1 polymer ?
#
loop_
_entity_poly.entity_id
_entity_poly.type
_entity_poly.pdbx_seq_one_letter_code
_entity_poly.pdbx_strand_id
1 'polypeptide(L)'
;MSENLEQVRSGDASATELFELGAVMLRRKVYPAAKKYLLQAIEKWDGDDQDLAQVYNALGVSYVRDDEQLDKGITQFETAVKLQPGYVTAWNNLGDAYEKKKELKSALKAFEEVLLFDPNNKIARPRRDALKDKVQMYKGVPLKPKQR
;
A
#
# COMPACT_ATOMS: atom_id res chain seq x y z
N MET A 1 5.98 -20.85 23.47
CA MET A 1 5.11 -20.10 22.53
C MET A 1 4.89 -18.74 23.15
N SER A 2 5.10 -17.66 22.40
CA SER A 2 5.11 -16.29 22.94
C SER A 2 3.70 -15.84 23.34
N GLU A 3 3.60 -15.17 24.49
CA GLU A 3 2.39 -14.62 25.15
C GLU A 3 1.37 -13.99 24.18
N ASN A 4 1.86 -13.25 23.17
CA ASN A 4 1.03 -12.58 22.15
C ASN A 4 0.13 -13.54 21.35
N LEU A 5 0.50 -14.82 21.19
CA LEU A 5 -0.32 -15.80 20.46
C LEU A 5 -1.48 -16.34 21.31
N GLU A 6 -1.37 -16.31 22.64
CA GLU A 6 -2.44 -16.77 23.55
C GLU A 6 -3.52 -15.70 23.72
N GLN A 7 -3.14 -14.43 23.83
CA GLN A 7 -4.08 -13.30 23.93
C GLN A 7 -4.93 -13.10 22.66
N VAL A 8 -4.36 -13.38 21.49
CA VAL A 8 -5.11 -13.36 20.22
C VAL A 8 -6.14 -14.48 20.16
N ARG A 9 -5.83 -15.63 20.78
CA ARG A 9 -6.75 -16.77 20.86
C ARG A 9 -7.86 -16.53 21.89
N SER A 10 -7.61 -15.75 22.95
CA SER A 10 -8.63 -15.34 23.91
C SER A 10 -9.52 -14.20 23.41
N GLY A 11 -9.09 -13.46 22.38
CA GLY A 11 -9.84 -12.35 21.78
C GLY A 11 -9.49 -10.98 22.39
N ASP A 12 -8.58 -10.95 23.36
CA ASP A 12 -8.21 -9.76 24.14
C ASP A 12 -7.08 -8.94 23.51
N ALA A 13 -6.50 -9.41 22.40
CA ALA A 13 -5.42 -8.70 21.72
C ALA A 13 -5.84 -7.28 21.29
N SER A 14 -4.98 -6.31 21.60
CA SER A 14 -5.08 -4.90 21.24
C SER A 14 -4.87 -4.68 19.74
N ALA A 15 -5.26 -3.50 19.24
CA ALA A 15 -5.03 -3.11 17.85
C ALA A 15 -3.55 -3.15 17.48
N THR A 16 -2.67 -2.69 18.37
CA THR A 16 -1.21 -2.69 18.18
C THR A 16 -0.65 -4.11 18.08
N GLU A 17 -1.04 -5.02 18.98
CA GLU A 17 -0.58 -6.42 18.93
C GLU A 17 -1.05 -7.13 17.66
N LEU A 18 -2.29 -6.88 17.23
CA LEU A 18 -2.83 -7.40 15.98
C LEU A 18 -2.06 -6.83 14.77
N PHE A 19 -1.71 -5.55 14.79
CA PHE A 19 -0.87 -4.95 13.74
C PHE A 19 0.52 -5.58 13.70
N GLU A 20 1.19 -5.75 14.84
CA GLU A 20 2.50 -6.38 14.95
C GLU A 20 2.50 -7.81 14.40
N LEU A 21 1.47 -8.59 14.73
CA LEU A 21 1.29 -9.93 14.20
C LEU A 21 1.06 -9.91 12.69
N GLY A 22 0.24 -8.99 12.20
CA GLY A 22 0.06 -8.73 10.77
C GLY A 22 1.40 -8.48 10.07
N ALA A 23 2.24 -7.62 10.65
CA ALA A 23 3.57 -7.32 10.14
C ALA A 23 4.52 -8.52 10.20
N VAL A 24 4.48 -9.33 11.27
CA VAL A 24 5.24 -10.60 11.35
C VAL A 24 4.81 -11.56 10.25
N MET A 25 3.51 -11.70 10.00
CA MET A 25 3.00 -12.57 8.94
C MET A 25 3.40 -12.08 7.55
N LEU A 26 3.45 -10.75 7.32
CA LEU A 26 4.01 -10.17 6.10
C LEU A 26 5.48 -10.54 5.89
N ARG A 27 6.32 -10.42 6.92
CA ARG A 27 7.74 -10.82 6.86
C ARG A 27 7.90 -12.31 6.53
N ARG A 28 6.99 -13.14 7.03
CA ARG A 28 6.93 -14.59 6.73
C ARG A 28 6.23 -14.93 5.42
N LYS A 29 5.75 -13.93 4.68
CA LYS A 29 4.98 -14.07 3.43
C LYS A 29 3.67 -14.86 3.58
N VAL A 30 3.13 -14.94 4.80
CA VAL A 30 1.85 -15.59 5.10
C VAL A 30 0.72 -14.56 4.93
N TYR A 31 0.45 -14.19 3.68
CA TYR A 31 -0.44 -13.06 3.35
C TYR A 31 -1.90 -13.22 3.82
N PRO A 32 -2.53 -14.42 3.78
CA PRO A 32 -3.88 -14.58 4.32
C PRO A 32 -3.97 -14.30 5.82
N ALA A 33 -2.98 -14.76 6.60
CA ALA A 33 -2.91 -14.50 8.03
C ALA A 33 -2.62 -13.01 8.29
N ALA A 34 -1.71 -12.40 7.52
CA ALA A 34 -1.45 -10.98 7.60
C ALA A 34 -2.73 -10.15 7.40
N LYS A 35 -3.49 -10.41 6.33
CA LYS A 35 -4.78 -9.75 6.06
C LYS A 35 -5.74 -9.86 7.23
N LYS A 36 -5.88 -11.06 7.79
CA LYS A 36 -6.77 -11.31 8.92
C LYS A 36 -6.43 -10.41 10.11
N TYR A 37 -5.17 -10.42 10.55
CA TYR A 37 -4.76 -9.65 11.72
C TYR A 37 -4.80 -8.14 11.47
N LEU A 38 -4.43 -7.69 10.28
CA LEU A 38 -4.47 -6.28 9.92
C LEU A 38 -5.91 -5.73 9.85
N LEU A 39 -6.87 -6.52 9.36
CA LEU A 39 -8.28 -6.13 9.37
C LEU A 39 -8.84 -6.04 10.80
N GLN A 40 -8.47 -6.98 11.68
CA GLN A 40 -8.86 -6.93 13.09
C GLN A 40 -8.20 -5.74 13.82
N ALA A 41 -6.96 -5.40 13.47
CA ALA A 41 -6.27 -4.23 14.01
C ALA A 41 -7.01 -2.94 13.63
N ILE A 42 -7.48 -2.81 12.38
CA ILE A 42 -8.28 -1.66 11.91
C ILE A 42 -9.63 -1.60 12.65
N GLU A 43 -10.30 -2.73 12.82
CA GLU A 43 -11.60 -2.80 13.52
C GLU A 43 -11.51 -2.34 14.98
N LYS A 44 -10.44 -2.72 15.66
CA LYS A 44 -10.20 -2.38 17.06
C LYS A 44 -9.40 -1.08 17.25
N TRP A 45 -9.13 -0.34 16.18
CA TRP A 45 -8.20 0.77 16.22
C TRP A 45 -8.71 1.88 17.16
N ASP A 46 -7.89 2.22 18.15
CA ASP A 46 -8.14 3.25 19.17
C ASP A 46 -7.01 4.29 19.25
N GLY A 47 -5.99 4.17 18.39
CA GLY A 47 -4.86 5.11 18.30
C GLY A 47 -5.07 6.23 17.28
N ASP A 48 -3.99 6.95 16.97
CA ASP A 48 -4.03 8.08 16.04
C ASP A 48 -4.16 7.66 14.57
N ASP A 49 -4.82 8.51 13.77
CA ASP A 49 -5.01 8.30 12.31
C ASP A 49 -3.68 8.14 11.55
N GLN A 50 -2.63 8.82 12.00
CA GLN A 50 -1.31 8.73 11.37
C GLN A 50 -0.70 7.33 11.51
N ASP A 51 -0.94 6.65 12.63
CA ASP A 51 -0.48 5.28 12.85
C ASP A 51 -1.39 4.27 12.16
N LEU A 52 -2.69 4.57 12.06
CA LEU A 52 -3.63 3.79 11.25
C LEU A 52 -3.22 3.72 9.77
N ALA A 53 -2.60 4.78 9.25
CA ALA A 53 -2.01 4.80 7.91
C ALA A 53 -0.99 3.67 7.69
N GLN A 54 -0.22 3.30 8.73
CA GLN A 54 0.75 2.20 8.67
C GLN A 54 0.06 0.85 8.54
N VAL A 55 -1.06 0.66 9.24
CA VAL A 55 -1.87 -0.57 9.16
C VAL A 55 -2.49 -0.71 7.77
N TYR A 56 -3.07 0.36 7.22
CA TYR A 56 -3.60 0.36 5.85
C TYR A 56 -2.51 0.10 4.80
N ASN A 57 -1.32 0.71 4.94
CA ASN A 57 -0.19 0.41 4.07
C ASN A 57 0.22 -1.07 4.14
N ALA A 58 0.34 -1.64 5.34
CA ALA A 58 0.64 -3.05 5.52
C ALA A 58 -0.44 -3.96 4.90
N LEU A 59 -1.72 -3.59 5.04
CA LEU A 59 -2.83 -4.31 4.45
C LEU A 59 -2.77 -4.24 2.93
N GLY A 60 -2.45 -3.07 2.36
CA GLY A 60 -2.19 -2.91 0.93
C GLY A 60 -1.10 -3.85 0.42
N VAL A 61 0.05 -3.91 1.12
CA VAL A 61 1.15 -4.82 0.81
C VAL A 61 0.68 -6.28 0.82
N SER A 62 -0.21 -6.66 1.72
CA SER A 62 -0.73 -8.04 1.79
C SER A 62 -1.67 -8.39 0.61
N TYR A 63 -2.43 -7.43 0.09
CA TYR A 63 -3.34 -7.63 -1.04
C TYR A 63 -2.60 -7.72 -2.38
N VAL A 64 -1.65 -6.82 -2.65
CA VAL A 64 -0.97 -6.74 -3.97
C VAL A 64 -0.05 -7.93 -4.31
N ARG A 65 0.09 -8.87 -3.36
CA ARG A 65 0.79 -10.15 -3.55
C ARG A 65 0.00 -11.13 -4.39
N ASP A 66 -1.30 -10.90 -4.50
CA ASP A 66 -2.21 -11.60 -5.40
C ASP A 66 -2.67 -10.61 -6.48
N ASP A 67 -2.46 -10.96 -7.74
CA ASP A 67 -2.78 -10.10 -8.88
C ASP A 67 -4.28 -9.82 -8.97
N GLU A 68 -5.13 -10.76 -8.55
CA GLU A 68 -6.60 -10.59 -8.51
C GLU A 68 -7.04 -9.58 -7.45
N GLN A 69 -6.17 -9.28 -6.48
CA GLN A 69 -6.45 -8.36 -5.38
C GLN A 69 -5.69 -7.03 -5.50
N LEU A 70 -5.08 -6.76 -6.66
CA LEU A 70 -4.31 -5.54 -6.89
C LEU A 70 -5.13 -4.27 -6.62
N ASP A 71 -6.38 -4.21 -7.08
CA ASP A 71 -7.28 -3.07 -6.85
C ASP A 71 -7.57 -2.85 -5.36
N LYS A 72 -7.80 -3.92 -4.59
CA LYS A 72 -8.00 -3.82 -3.14
C LYS A 72 -6.77 -3.23 -2.46
N GLY A 73 -5.58 -3.66 -2.89
CA GLY A 73 -4.32 -3.15 -2.38
C GLY A 73 -4.11 -1.67 -2.68
N ILE A 74 -4.41 -1.24 -3.92
CA ILE A 74 -4.41 0.18 -4.31
C ILE A 74 -5.32 0.99 -3.39
N THR A 75 -6.56 0.55 -3.16
CA THR A 75 -7.48 1.25 -2.26
C THR A 75 -6.91 1.40 -0.84
N GLN A 76 -6.21 0.40 -0.32
CA GLN A 76 -5.61 0.53 1.02
C GLN A 76 -4.45 1.52 1.05
N PHE A 77 -3.61 1.54 0.00
CA PHE A 77 -2.55 2.54 -0.11
C PHE A 77 -3.11 3.96 -0.27
N GLU A 78 -4.18 4.14 -1.06
CA GLU A 78 -4.89 5.41 -1.18
C GLU A 78 -5.44 5.89 0.17
N THR A 79 -5.98 4.99 0.99
CA THR A 79 -6.41 5.32 2.36
C THR A 79 -5.22 5.72 3.23
N ALA A 80 -4.11 4.98 3.17
CA ALA A 80 -2.91 5.30 3.94
C ALA A 80 -2.37 6.70 3.63
N VAL A 81 -2.28 7.08 2.35
CA VAL A 81 -1.78 8.42 1.96
C VAL A 81 -2.78 9.54 2.24
N LYS A 82 -4.09 9.23 2.35
CA LYS A 82 -5.09 10.20 2.81
C LYS A 82 -4.96 10.48 4.31
N LEU A 83 -4.76 9.43 5.11
CA LEU A 83 -4.55 9.55 6.56
C LEU A 83 -3.22 10.23 6.89
N GLN A 84 -2.17 9.90 6.13
CA GLN A 84 -0.84 10.49 6.29
C GLN A 84 -0.25 10.91 4.93
N PRO A 85 -0.51 12.16 4.47
CA PRO A 85 -0.02 12.65 3.19
C PRO A 85 1.51 12.61 3.04
N GLY A 86 2.25 12.75 4.13
CA GLY A 86 3.72 12.65 4.13
C GLY A 86 4.28 11.22 4.15
N TYR A 87 3.45 10.19 4.06
CA TYR A 87 3.91 8.80 4.19
C TYR A 87 4.59 8.29 2.91
N VAL A 88 5.88 8.62 2.78
CA VAL A 88 6.74 8.29 1.62
C VAL A 88 6.66 6.81 1.21
N THR A 89 6.61 5.89 2.18
CA THR A 89 6.55 4.45 1.89
C THR A 89 5.22 4.06 1.23
N ALA A 90 4.09 4.61 1.72
CA ALA A 90 2.78 4.33 1.15
C ALA A 90 2.64 4.91 -0.27
N TRP A 91 3.16 6.11 -0.52
CA TRP A 91 3.20 6.69 -1.87
C TRP A 91 4.05 5.87 -2.85
N ASN A 92 5.21 5.37 -2.43
CA ASN A 92 6.02 4.48 -3.27
C ASN A 92 5.25 3.19 -3.61
N ASN A 93 4.63 2.55 -2.62
CA ASN A 93 3.83 1.34 -2.82
C ASN A 93 2.63 1.59 -3.75
N LEU A 94 1.97 2.74 -3.61
CA LEU A 94 0.87 3.15 -4.48
C LEU A 94 1.34 3.34 -5.93
N GLY A 95 2.48 3.98 -6.13
CA GLY A 95 3.11 4.14 -7.45
C GLY A 95 3.41 2.80 -8.11
N ASP A 96 4.07 1.90 -7.38
CA ASP A 96 4.37 0.54 -7.86
C ASP A 96 3.10 -0.25 -8.22
N ALA A 97 2.04 -0.13 -7.39
CA ALA A 97 0.78 -0.81 -7.63
C ALA A 97 0.06 -0.28 -8.88
N TYR A 98 0.04 1.04 -9.09
CA TYR A 98 -0.50 1.63 -10.33
C TYR A 98 0.32 1.26 -11.57
N GLU A 99 1.66 1.21 -11.48
CA GLU A 99 2.49 0.72 -12.60
C GLU A 99 2.15 -0.72 -12.96
N LYS A 100 2.01 -1.60 -11.94
CA LYS A 100 1.59 -2.99 -12.14
C LYS A 100 0.23 -3.09 -12.82
N LYS A 101 -0.70 -2.19 -12.48
CA LYS A 101 -2.02 -2.06 -13.12
C LYS A 101 -1.97 -1.37 -14.50
N LYS A 102 -0.80 -0.89 -14.93
CA LYS A 102 -0.58 -0.10 -16.16
C LYS A 102 -1.29 1.26 -16.17
N GLU A 103 -1.66 1.78 -14.99
CA GLU A 103 -2.19 3.12 -14.82
C GLU A 103 -1.06 4.15 -14.70
N LEU A 104 -0.33 4.35 -15.80
CA LEU A 104 0.95 5.08 -15.79
C LEU A 104 0.84 6.55 -15.33
N LYS A 105 -0.30 7.20 -15.58
CA LYS A 105 -0.54 8.57 -15.11
C LYS A 105 -0.70 8.64 -13.58
N SER A 106 -1.44 7.70 -13.01
CA SER A 106 -1.63 7.59 -11.56
C SER A 106 -0.32 7.24 -10.86
N ALA A 107 0.43 6.29 -11.43
CA ALA A 107 1.77 5.94 -10.96
C ALA A 107 2.72 7.13 -10.98
N LEU A 108 2.75 7.88 -12.09
CA LEU A 108 3.58 9.07 -12.23
C LEU A 108 3.29 10.08 -11.11
N LYS A 109 2.01 10.37 -10.88
CA LYS A 109 1.58 11.29 -9.82
C LYS A 109 2.03 10.79 -8.44
N ALA A 110 1.84 9.51 -8.14
CA ALA A 110 2.26 8.94 -6.85
C ALA A 110 3.77 9.08 -6.59
N PHE A 111 4.62 8.83 -7.60
CA PHE A 111 6.06 9.06 -7.45
C PHE A 111 6.45 10.54 -7.41
N GLU A 112 5.67 11.44 -8.00
CA GLU A 112 5.87 12.88 -7.81
C GLU A 112 5.57 13.31 -6.37
N GLU A 113 4.52 12.77 -5.75
CA GLU A 113 4.22 13.00 -4.32
C GLU A 113 5.35 12.49 -3.42
N VAL A 114 5.95 11.32 -3.72
CA VAL A 114 7.14 10.85 -2.99
C VAL A 114 8.25 11.90 -3.00
N LEU A 115 8.52 12.50 -4.16
CA LEU A 115 9.60 13.48 -4.32
C LEU A 115 9.28 14.85 -3.71
N LEU A 116 8.01 15.14 -3.41
CA LEU A 116 7.62 16.33 -2.66
C LEU A 116 8.07 16.23 -1.20
N PHE A 117 7.94 15.04 -0.59
CA PHE A 117 8.31 14.79 0.80
C PHE A 117 9.75 14.29 0.98
N ASP A 118 10.29 13.56 0.00
CA ASP A 118 11.68 13.09 -0.06
C ASP A 118 12.30 13.37 -1.43
N PRO A 119 12.84 14.58 -1.67
CA PRO A 119 13.40 15.00 -2.96
C PRO A 119 14.57 14.16 -3.48
N ASN A 120 15.22 13.40 -2.58
CA ASN A 120 16.39 12.57 -2.84
C ASN A 120 16.04 11.07 -2.90
N ASN A 121 14.75 10.73 -2.92
CA ASN A 121 14.31 9.34 -2.95
C ASN A 121 14.86 8.59 -4.18
N LYS A 122 15.71 7.60 -3.93
CA LYS A 122 16.41 6.85 -4.97
C LYS A 122 15.51 5.88 -5.75
N ILE A 123 14.31 5.58 -5.24
CA ILE A 123 13.33 4.71 -5.90
C ILE A 123 12.42 5.56 -6.80
N ALA A 124 11.81 6.61 -6.24
CA ALA A 124 10.82 7.40 -6.94
C ALA A 124 11.39 8.22 -8.10
N ARG A 125 12.59 8.80 -7.98
CA ARG A 125 13.18 9.63 -9.05
C ARG A 125 13.32 8.89 -10.39
N PRO A 126 14.03 7.75 -10.49
CA PRO A 126 14.15 7.04 -11.76
C PRO A 126 12.81 6.51 -12.29
N ARG A 127 11.91 6.08 -11.40
CA ARG A 127 10.55 5.62 -11.76
C ARG A 127 9.72 6.74 -12.38
N ARG A 128 9.69 7.90 -11.73
CA ARG A 128 9.03 9.12 -12.19
C ARG A 128 9.54 9.56 -13.56
N ASP A 129 10.85 9.58 -13.76
CA ASP A 129 11.47 9.99 -15.03
C ASP A 129 11.09 9.02 -16.16
N ALA A 130 11.22 7.70 -15.93
CA ALA A 130 10.81 6.70 -16.90
C ALA A 130 9.31 6.76 -17.24
N LEU A 131 8.46 7.11 -16.28
CA LEU A 131 7.02 7.25 -16.50
C LEU A 131 6.65 8.53 -17.25
N LYS A 132 7.38 9.64 -17.06
CA LYS A 132 7.16 10.87 -17.83
C LYS A 132 7.29 10.63 -19.33
N ASP A 133 8.35 9.94 -19.74
CA ASP A 133 8.60 9.61 -21.14
C ASP A 133 7.49 8.72 -21.70
N LYS A 134 7.10 7.67 -20.97
CA LYS A 134 6.01 6.77 -21.37
C LYS A 134 4.69 7.52 -21.49
N VAL A 135 4.30 8.29 -20.48
CA VAL A 135 3.03 9.04 -20.49
C VAL A 135 3.00 10.05 -21.63
N GLN A 136 4.12 10.73 -21.93
CA GLN A 136 4.21 11.67 -23.04
C GLN A 136 4.13 10.96 -24.40
N MET A 137 4.75 9.79 -24.56
CA MET A 137 4.63 8.95 -25.76
C MET A 137 3.16 8.54 -26.01
N TYR A 138 2.43 8.14 -24.97
CA TYR A 138 1.01 7.75 -25.11
C TYR A 138 0.06 8.92 -25.38
N LYS A 139 0.45 10.19 -25.15
CA LYS A 139 -0.35 11.34 -25.59
C LYS A 139 -0.44 11.46 -27.12
N GLY A 140 0.54 10.91 -27.86
CA GLY A 140 0.59 10.94 -29.32
C GLY A 140 -0.06 9.73 -30.01
N VAL A 141 -0.50 8.71 -29.27
CA VAL A 141 -1.11 7.50 -29.84
C VAL A 141 -2.60 7.47 -29.49
N PRO A 142 -3.53 7.57 -30.46
CA PRO A 142 -4.94 7.41 -30.17
C PRO A 142 -5.19 5.99 -29.66
N LEU A 143 -5.60 5.88 -28.40
CA LEU A 143 -6.05 4.63 -27.80
C LEU A 143 -7.31 4.19 -28.56
N LYS A 144 -7.22 3.12 -29.37
CA LYS A 144 -8.41 2.49 -29.92
C LYS A 144 -9.28 2.04 -28.74
N PRO A 145 -10.55 2.46 -28.64
CA PRO A 145 -11.42 2.01 -27.58
C PRO A 145 -11.55 0.49 -27.68
N LYS A 146 -11.36 -0.20 -26.54
CA LYS A 146 -11.71 -1.61 -26.40
C LYS A 146 -13.21 -1.72 -26.69
N GLN A 147 -13.56 -2.26 -27.84
CA GLN A 147 -14.92 -2.66 -28.16
C GLN A 147 -15.32 -3.74 -27.14
N ARG A 148 -16.41 -3.48 -26.41
CA ARG A 148 -17.17 -4.51 -25.68
C ARG A 148 -18.23 -5.04 -26.63
#